data_AF-A0A7S2A7K4-F1
#
_entry.id   AF-A0A7S2A7K4-F1
#
_cell.length_a   1.000
_cell.length_b   1.000
_cell.length_c   1.000
_cell.angle_alpha   90.00
_cell.angle_beta   90.00
_cell.angle_gamma   90.00
#
_symmetry.space_group_name_H-M   'P 1'
#
loop_
_entity.id
_entity.type
_entity.pdbx_description
1 polymer ?
#
loop_
_entity_poly.entity_id
_entity_poly.type
_entity_poly.pdbx_seq_one_letter_code
_entity_poly.pdbx_strand_id
1 'polypeptide(L)'
;DTTKTSMSSQPDATAAARDSAKSLQERLHLLLTKLSETTNILKNWKEAGADDSSIHVETTTRLIGSLQQVVLAIKMVEEKVVRGDEKSEGDKKLIKALREWQVPFDLLDLMDYGGGLNPDVFARGLLKEALRQLNGLKRRKLALKLLGNAIQKGIQVKEAKRRLAAVEAEAAAAEGRQEKKRKRDCGSSGVEEPPMKR
;
A
#
# COMPACT_ATOMS: atom_id res chain seq x y z
N ASP A 1 -38.91 -14.91 4.29
CA ASP A 1 -37.91 -14.77 3.21
C ASP A 1 -36.51 -15.02 3.71
N THR A 2 -36.04 -16.24 3.44
CA THR A 2 -34.76 -16.80 3.83
C THR A 2 -33.80 -16.72 2.64
N THR A 3 -32.92 -15.73 2.61
CA THR A 3 -31.83 -15.70 1.62
C THR A 3 -30.70 -16.62 2.08
N LYS A 4 -30.72 -17.83 1.53
CA LYS A 4 -29.70 -18.86 1.64
C LYS A 4 -28.47 -18.41 0.84
N THR A 5 -27.49 -17.81 1.52
CA THR A 5 -26.18 -17.48 0.95
C THR A 5 -25.46 -18.78 0.59
N SER A 6 -25.43 -19.08 -0.70
CA SER A 6 -24.71 -20.21 -1.27
C SER A 6 -23.21 -20.00 -1.07
N MET A 7 -22.63 -20.68 -0.08
CA MET A 7 -21.19 -20.84 0.01
C MET A 7 -20.76 -21.81 -1.07
N SER A 8 -20.33 -21.26 -2.20
CA SER A 8 -19.65 -21.99 -3.26
C SER A 8 -18.36 -22.59 -2.69
N SER A 9 -18.37 -23.90 -2.49
CA SER A 9 -17.20 -24.71 -2.23
C SER A 9 -16.34 -24.78 -3.49
N GLN A 10 -15.27 -23.98 -3.56
CA GLN A 10 -14.11 -24.26 -4.40
C GLN A 10 -13.04 -25.01 -3.58
N PRO A 11 -13.01 -26.35 -3.58
CA PRO A 11 -11.82 -27.09 -3.20
C PRO A 11 -10.88 -27.30 -4.42
N ASP A 12 -9.63 -27.66 -4.14
CA ASP A 12 -8.60 -28.24 -5.04
C ASP A 12 -7.67 -27.37 -5.89
N ALA A 13 -8.03 -26.15 -6.31
CA ALA A 13 -7.10 -25.36 -7.13
C ALA A 13 -5.84 -24.90 -6.36
N THR A 14 -5.94 -24.70 -5.05
CA THR A 14 -4.86 -24.26 -4.17
C THR A 14 -3.99 -25.41 -3.67
N ALA A 15 -4.52 -26.64 -3.61
CA ALA A 15 -3.78 -27.82 -3.19
C ALA A 15 -2.76 -28.24 -4.26
N ALA A 16 -3.20 -28.34 -5.53
CA ALA A 16 -2.31 -28.69 -6.64
C ALA A 16 -1.14 -27.70 -6.84
N ALA A 17 -1.39 -26.39 -6.63
CA ALA A 17 -0.34 -25.38 -6.68
C ALA A 17 0.66 -25.52 -5.51
N ARG A 18 0.18 -25.88 -4.30
CA ARG A 18 1.05 -26.14 -3.14
C ARG A 18 1.92 -27.37 -3.36
N ASP A 19 1.38 -28.44 -3.93
CA ASP A 19 2.16 -29.65 -4.18
C ASP A 19 3.17 -29.46 -5.33
N SER A 20 2.81 -28.66 -6.34
CA SER A 20 3.76 -28.19 -7.35
C SER A 20 4.90 -27.36 -6.73
N ALA A 21 4.57 -26.45 -5.79
CA ALA A 21 5.55 -25.64 -5.08
C ALA A 21 6.49 -26.49 -4.21
N LYS A 22 5.97 -27.52 -3.51
CA LYS A 22 6.79 -28.48 -2.76
C LYS A 22 7.74 -29.25 -3.70
N SER A 23 7.25 -29.72 -4.84
CA SER A 23 8.10 -30.40 -5.83
C SER A 23 9.22 -29.49 -6.35
N LEU A 24 8.94 -28.21 -6.58
CA LEU A 24 9.97 -27.23 -6.94
C LEU A 24 11.00 -27.06 -5.80
N GLN A 25 10.53 -26.95 -4.55
CA GLN A 25 11.40 -26.85 -3.38
C GLN A 25 12.32 -28.06 -3.22
N GLU A 26 11.80 -29.28 -3.44
CA GLU A 26 12.58 -30.52 -3.41
C GLU A 26 13.69 -30.51 -4.47
N ARG A 27 13.39 -30.06 -5.71
CA ARG A 27 14.38 -29.94 -6.79
C ARG A 27 15.46 -28.90 -6.46
N LEU A 28 15.09 -27.76 -5.87
CA LEU A 28 16.04 -26.75 -5.41
C LEU A 28 16.94 -27.29 -4.29
N HIS A 29 16.37 -28.02 -3.33
CA HIS A 29 17.14 -28.66 -2.27
C HIS A 29 18.13 -29.68 -2.83
N LEU A 30 17.70 -30.51 -3.79
CA LEU A 30 18.59 -31.44 -4.49
C LEU A 30 19.77 -30.72 -5.16
N LEU A 31 19.51 -29.62 -5.87
CA LEU A 31 20.55 -28.81 -6.50
C LEU A 31 21.56 -28.27 -5.47
N LEU A 32 21.08 -27.72 -4.36
CA LEU A 32 21.93 -27.20 -3.29
C LEU A 32 22.79 -28.30 -2.65
N THR A 33 22.21 -29.48 -2.41
CA THR A 33 22.96 -30.64 -1.91
C THR A 33 24.06 -31.03 -2.89
N LYS A 34 23.77 -31.07 -4.20
CA LYS A 34 24.77 -31.40 -5.23
C LYS A 34 25.89 -30.37 -5.30
N LEU A 35 25.58 -29.08 -5.24
CA LEU A 35 26.57 -28.01 -5.18
C LEU A 35 27.45 -28.11 -3.92
N SER A 36 26.86 -28.45 -2.77
CA SER A 36 27.58 -28.68 -1.53
C SER A 36 28.52 -29.87 -1.64
N GLU A 37 28.07 -30.99 -2.21
CA GLU A 37 28.90 -32.18 -2.51
C GLU A 37 30.08 -31.82 -3.42
N THR A 38 29.84 -31.09 -4.52
CA THR A 38 30.91 -30.61 -5.42
C THR A 38 31.90 -29.71 -4.68
N THR A 39 31.40 -28.79 -3.86
CA THR A 39 32.24 -27.89 -3.05
C THR A 39 33.09 -28.67 -2.05
N ASN A 40 32.56 -29.75 -1.46
CA ASN A 40 33.31 -30.61 -0.56
C ASN A 40 34.40 -31.40 -1.29
N ILE A 41 34.19 -31.81 -2.54
CA ILE A 41 35.25 -32.42 -3.37
C ILE A 41 36.38 -31.42 -3.60
N LEU A 42 36.05 -30.15 -3.91
CA LEU A 42 37.03 -29.08 -4.09
C LEU A 42 37.78 -28.72 -2.80
N LYS A 43 37.08 -28.66 -1.65
CA LYS A 43 37.72 -28.39 -0.35
C LYS A 43 38.67 -29.49 0.09
N ASN A 44 38.31 -30.75 -0.22
CA ASN A 44 39.14 -31.92 0.08
C ASN A 44 40.10 -32.26 -1.06
N TRP A 45 40.24 -31.36 -2.04
CA TRP A 45 41.19 -31.52 -3.11
C TRP A 45 42.59 -31.48 -2.48
N LYS A 46 43.20 -32.65 -2.32
CA LYS A 46 44.56 -32.73 -1.80
C LYS A 46 45.46 -31.95 -2.77
N GLU A 47 46.12 -30.93 -2.26
CA GLU A 47 47.36 -30.44 -2.87
C GLU A 47 48.38 -31.57 -2.72
N ALA A 48 48.41 -32.48 -3.70
CA ALA A 48 49.26 -33.65 -3.60
C ALA A 48 50.72 -33.20 -3.60
N GLY A 49 51.50 -33.78 -2.69
CA GLY A 49 52.94 -33.84 -2.85
C GLY A 49 53.30 -34.54 -4.17
N ALA A 50 54.50 -34.26 -4.67
CA ALA A 50 54.93 -34.35 -6.07
C ALA A 50 54.72 -35.66 -6.88
N ASP A 51 54.19 -36.76 -6.33
CA ASP A 51 54.24 -38.08 -6.99
C ASP A 51 52.91 -38.83 -7.21
N ASP A 52 51.74 -38.28 -6.84
CA ASP A 52 50.46 -39.01 -6.93
C ASP A 52 49.56 -38.61 -8.11
N SER A 53 50.06 -38.78 -9.34
CA SER A 53 49.29 -38.52 -10.58
C SER A 53 47.98 -39.33 -10.66
N SER A 54 47.96 -40.55 -10.12
CA SER A 54 46.76 -41.41 -10.09
C SER A 54 45.64 -40.80 -9.23
N ILE A 55 45.98 -40.19 -8.10
CA ILE A 55 44.99 -39.56 -7.19
C ILE A 55 44.37 -38.33 -7.85
N HIS A 56 45.16 -37.57 -8.62
CA HIS A 56 44.66 -36.43 -9.38
C HIS A 56 43.66 -36.84 -10.46
N VAL A 57 43.92 -37.93 -11.18
CA VAL A 57 42.98 -38.42 -12.22
C VAL A 57 41.66 -38.90 -11.58
N GLU A 58 41.73 -39.64 -10.48
CA GLU A 58 40.53 -40.13 -9.78
C GLU A 58 39.69 -38.97 -9.20
N THR A 59 40.32 -38.01 -8.53
CA THR A 59 39.65 -36.82 -7.97
C THR A 59 39.06 -35.93 -9.07
N THR A 60 39.77 -35.74 -10.18
CA THR A 60 39.28 -34.99 -11.35
C THR A 60 38.07 -35.68 -11.98
N THR A 61 38.12 -37.00 -12.17
CA THR A 61 36.99 -37.78 -12.72
C THR A 61 35.76 -37.66 -11.81
N ARG A 62 35.95 -37.72 -10.49
CA ARG A 62 34.89 -37.54 -9.50
C ARG A 62 34.29 -36.13 -9.54
N LEU A 63 35.13 -35.10 -9.70
CA LEU A 63 34.68 -33.71 -9.83
C LEU A 63 33.85 -33.53 -11.11
N ILE A 64 34.31 -34.04 -12.25
CA ILE A 64 33.58 -33.98 -13.52
C ILE A 64 32.20 -34.65 -13.38
N GLY A 65 32.14 -35.85 -12.78
CA GLY A 65 30.88 -36.53 -12.52
C GLY A 65 29.93 -35.72 -11.62
N SER A 66 30.47 -35.06 -10.59
CA SER A 66 29.69 -34.19 -9.70
C SER A 66 29.15 -32.95 -10.44
N LEU A 67 29.97 -32.30 -11.27
CA LEU A 67 29.54 -31.17 -12.10
C LEU A 67 28.44 -31.56 -13.09
N GLN A 68 28.54 -32.73 -13.70
CA GLN A 68 27.49 -33.26 -14.58
C GLN A 68 26.17 -33.43 -13.81
N GLN A 69 26.21 -33.92 -12.56
CA GLN A 69 25.01 -34.03 -11.72
C GLN A 69 24.41 -32.65 -11.37
N VAL A 70 25.25 -31.64 -11.10
CA VAL A 70 24.80 -30.26 -10.88
C VAL A 70 24.09 -29.72 -12.13
N VAL A 71 24.68 -29.91 -13.31
CA VAL A 71 24.07 -29.47 -14.58
C VAL A 71 22.72 -30.14 -14.82
N LEU A 72 22.59 -31.43 -14.52
CA LEU A 72 21.31 -32.14 -14.61
C LEU A 72 20.28 -31.58 -13.62
N ALA A 73 20.67 -31.31 -12.38
CA ALA A 73 19.79 -30.72 -11.37
C ALA A 73 19.32 -29.30 -11.77
N ILE A 74 20.21 -28.47 -12.35
CA ILE A 74 19.84 -27.16 -12.90
C ILE A 74 18.78 -27.31 -14.00
N LYS A 75 18.98 -28.24 -14.95
CA LYS A 75 18.00 -28.49 -16.02
C LYS A 75 16.63 -28.91 -15.47
N MET A 76 16.59 -29.72 -14.42
CA MET A 76 15.32 -30.13 -13.78
C MET A 76 14.58 -28.96 -13.12
N VAL A 77 15.30 -28.00 -12.55
CA VAL A 77 14.72 -26.78 -11.98
C VAL A 77 14.25 -25.85 -13.10
N GLU A 78 15.07 -25.63 -14.12
CA GLU A 78 14.73 -24.80 -15.28
C GLU A 78 13.49 -25.33 -16.00
N GLU A 79 13.42 -26.63 -16.24
CA GLU A 79 12.25 -27.28 -16.83
C GLU A 79 10.99 -27.01 -16.01
N LYS A 80 11.08 -27.09 -14.68
CA LYS A 80 9.94 -26.83 -13.79
C LYS A 80 9.50 -25.36 -13.77
N VAL A 81 10.46 -24.43 -13.77
CA VAL A 81 10.20 -22.98 -13.60
C VAL A 81 9.87 -22.28 -14.92
N VAL A 82 10.56 -22.66 -16.00
CA VAL A 82 10.46 -21.97 -17.30
C VAL A 82 9.40 -22.60 -18.18
N ARG A 83 9.37 -23.93 -18.27
CA ARG A 83 8.45 -24.67 -19.13
C ARG A 83 7.20 -25.11 -18.36
N GLY A 84 7.39 -25.58 -17.13
CA GLY A 84 6.37 -26.32 -16.38
C GLY A 84 6.09 -27.67 -17.04
N ASP A 85 5.60 -28.64 -16.28
CA ASP A 85 5.01 -29.81 -16.93
C ASP A 85 3.73 -29.33 -17.62
N GLU A 86 3.71 -29.25 -18.96
CA GLU A 86 2.55 -28.82 -19.76
C GLU A 86 1.27 -29.62 -19.43
N LYS A 87 1.46 -30.80 -18.85
CA LYS A 87 0.43 -31.74 -18.41
C LYS A 87 -0.10 -31.45 -16.99
N SER A 88 0.63 -30.70 -16.16
CA SER A 88 0.25 -30.38 -14.78
C SER A 88 -0.41 -29.00 -14.71
N GLU A 89 -1.73 -28.98 -14.47
CA GLU A 89 -2.46 -27.74 -14.19
C GLU A 89 -1.94 -27.00 -12.94
N GLY A 90 -1.35 -27.73 -11.98
CA GLY A 90 -0.72 -27.14 -10.80
C GLY A 90 0.51 -26.31 -11.15
N ASP A 91 1.33 -26.80 -12.08
CA ASP A 91 2.55 -26.14 -12.51
C ASP A 91 2.25 -24.87 -13.32
N LYS A 92 1.26 -24.92 -14.21
CA LYS A 92 0.83 -23.72 -14.96
C LYS A 92 0.40 -22.59 -14.03
N LYS A 93 -0.36 -22.94 -12.98
CA LYS A 93 -0.79 -21.98 -11.96
C LYS A 93 0.39 -21.45 -11.14
N LEU A 94 1.32 -22.31 -10.78
CA LEU A 94 2.53 -21.91 -10.06
C LEU A 94 3.37 -20.96 -10.90
N ILE A 95 3.65 -21.28 -12.17
CA ILE A 95 4.44 -20.42 -13.07
C ILE A 95 3.75 -19.09 -13.29
N LYS A 96 2.43 -19.09 -13.49
CA LYS A 96 1.65 -17.86 -13.60
C LYS A 96 1.80 -17.02 -12.33
N ALA A 97 1.64 -17.62 -11.15
CA ALA A 97 1.82 -16.93 -9.87
C ALA A 97 3.24 -16.39 -9.71
N LEU A 98 4.28 -17.17 -10.05
CA LEU A 98 5.68 -16.74 -9.98
C LEU A 98 5.99 -15.58 -10.94
N ARG A 99 5.35 -15.54 -12.12
CA ARG A 99 5.48 -14.41 -13.07
C ARG A 99 4.73 -13.16 -12.61
N GLU A 100 3.60 -13.33 -11.93
CA GLU A 100 2.81 -12.23 -11.39
C GLU A 100 3.43 -11.66 -10.10
N TRP A 101 4.15 -12.48 -9.33
CA TRP A 101 4.84 -12.07 -8.11
C TRP A 101 6.09 -11.25 -8.44
N GLN A 102 5.91 -9.94 -8.48
CA GLN A 102 7.01 -8.99 -8.50
C GLN A 102 7.68 -8.96 -7.13
N VAL A 103 8.90 -9.48 -7.03
CA VAL A 103 9.73 -9.35 -5.84
C VAL A 103 10.25 -7.91 -5.79
N PRO A 104 10.04 -7.16 -4.68
CA PRO A 104 10.58 -5.81 -4.55
C PRO A 104 12.11 -5.82 -4.68
N PHE A 105 12.66 -4.96 -5.53
CA PHE A 105 14.10 -4.89 -5.77
C PHE A 105 14.88 -4.61 -4.48
N ASP A 106 14.36 -3.73 -3.63
CA ASP A 106 14.94 -3.44 -2.30
C ASP A 106 15.10 -4.69 -1.43
N LEU A 107 14.19 -5.66 -1.54
CA LEU A 107 14.30 -6.92 -0.80
C LEU A 107 15.44 -7.78 -1.35
N LEU A 108 15.63 -7.83 -2.67
CA LEU A 108 16.74 -8.56 -3.29
C LEU A 108 18.09 -7.98 -2.86
N ASP A 109 18.23 -6.66 -2.93
CA ASP A 109 19.46 -5.96 -2.50
C ASP A 109 19.79 -6.24 -1.01
N LEU A 110 18.77 -6.25 -0.15
CA LEU A 110 18.91 -6.55 1.27
C LEU A 110 19.21 -8.03 1.56
N MET A 111 18.75 -8.95 0.70
CA MET A 111 19.07 -10.36 0.80
C MET A 111 20.50 -10.66 0.36
N ASP A 112 21.03 -9.90 -0.60
CA ASP A 112 22.39 -10.05 -1.13
C ASP A 112 23.48 -9.45 -0.21
N TYR A 113 23.11 -8.54 0.71
CA TYR A 113 24.07 -7.92 1.62
C TYR A 113 24.56 -8.88 2.70
N GLY A 114 25.88 -8.97 2.90
CA GLY A 114 26.62 -9.96 3.72
C GLY A 114 26.08 -10.21 5.13
N GLY A 115 25.07 -11.07 5.22
CA GLY A 115 24.30 -11.36 6.43
C GLY A 115 22.83 -11.72 6.16
N GLY A 116 22.29 -11.33 4.99
CA GLY A 116 20.98 -11.72 4.46
C GLY A 116 19.81 -11.28 5.34
N LEU A 117 19.04 -10.28 4.91
CA LEU A 117 17.81 -9.95 5.61
C LEU A 117 16.78 -11.07 5.43
N ASN A 118 16.22 -11.59 6.53
CA ASN A 118 15.10 -12.52 6.45
C ASN A 118 13.89 -11.80 5.80
N PRO A 119 13.31 -12.33 4.71
CA PRO A 119 12.20 -11.69 3.99
C PRO A 119 10.97 -11.45 4.88
N ASP A 120 10.76 -12.27 5.93
CA ASP A 120 9.69 -12.07 6.90
C ASP A 120 9.88 -10.78 7.72
N VAL A 121 11.13 -10.43 8.03
CA VAL A 121 11.45 -9.19 8.76
C VAL A 121 11.17 -7.97 7.87
N PHE A 122 11.53 -8.04 6.59
CA PHE A 122 11.18 -7.02 5.60
C PHE A 122 9.67 -6.84 5.49
N ALA A 123 8.91 -7.93 5.31
CA ALA A 123 7.46 -7.88 5.20
C ALA A 123 6.78 -7.29 6.45
N ARG A 124 7.25 -7.67 7.64
CA ARG A 124 6.76 -7.10 8.92
C ARG A 124 7.10 -5.61 9.03
N GLY A 125 8.30 -5.21 8.62
CA GLY A 125 8.74 -3.82 8.59
C GLY A 125 7.84 -2.97 7.69
N LEU A 126 7.59 -3.45 6.46
CA LEU A 126 6.74 -2.78 5.48
C LEU A 126 5.30 -2.64 5.97
N LEU A 127 4.74 -3.69 6.60
CA LEU A 127 3.41 -3.63 7.20
C LEU A 127 3.35 -2.62 8.35
N LYS A 128 4.36 -2.60 9.22
CA LYS A 128 4.44 -1.65 10.34
C LYS A 128 4.50 -0.21 9.84
N GLU A 129 5.26 0.03 8.79
CA GLU A 129 5.39 1.35 8.16
C GLU A 129 4.08 1.78 7.49
N ALA A 130 3.42 0.89 6.75
CA ALA A 130 2.10 1.15 6.18
C ALA A 130 1.06 1.52 7.25
N LEU A 131 1.04 0.80 8.38
CA LEU A 131 0.18 1.12 9.52
C LEU A 131 0.52 2.48 10.15
N ARG A 132 1.82 2.81 10.26
CA ARG A 132 2.27 4.13 10.74
C ARG A 132 1.75 5.25 9.85
N GLN A 133 1.90 5.11 8.54
CA GLN A 133 1.42 6.09 7.55
C GLN A 133 -0.10 6.22 7.59
N LEU A 134 -0.82 5.10 7.66
CA LEU A 134 -2.28 5.08 7.78
C LEU A 134 -2.76 5.83 9.03
N ASN A 135 -2.12 5.60 10.17
CA ASN A 135 -2.44 6.31 11.41
C ASN A 135 -2.16 7.81 11.30
N GLY A 136 -1.04 8.20 10.66
CA GLY A 136 -0.75 9.60 10.35
C GLY A 136 -1.80 10.25 9.46
N LEU A 137 -2.32 9.53 8.46
CA LEU A 137 -3.42 10.00 7.59
C LEU A 137 -4.73 10.13 8.36
N LYS A 138 -5.08 9.17 9.23
CA LYS A 138 -6.28 9.24 10.07
C LYS A 138 -6.29 10.47 10.98
N ARG A 139 -5.14 10.79 11.61
CA ARG A 139 -4.99 12.00 12.44
C ARG A 139 -5.18 13.28 11.62
N ARG A 140 -4.54 13.38 10.45
CA ARG A 140 -4.71 14.53 9.54
C ARG A 140 -6.14 14.68 9.04
N LYS A 141 -6.80 13.58 8.67
CA LYS A 141 -8.22 13.56 8.29
C LYS A 141 -9.12 14.07 9.42
N LEU A 142 -8.85 13.69 10.67
CA LEU A 142 -9.58 14.18 11.83
C LEU A 142 -9.37 15.68 12.03
N ALA A 143 -8.11 16.15 11.97
CA ALA A 143 -7.81 17.58 12.09
C ALA A 143 -8.51 18.42 11.02
N LEU A 144 -8.51 17.96 9.76
CA LEU A 144 -9.22 18.61 8.66
C LEU A 144 -10.75 18.62 8.88
N LYS A 145 -11.32 17.54 9.42
CA LYS A 145 -12.75 17.52 9.78
C LYS A 145 -13.08 18.54 10.86
N LEU A 146 -12.25 18.65 11.91
CA LEU A 146 -12.45 19.64 12.97
C LEU A 146 -12.32 21.07 12.43
N LEU A 147 -11.33 21.32 11.57
CA LEU A 147 -11.15 22.61 10.91
C LEU A 147 -12.37 22.95 10.03
N GLY A 148 -12.84 22.01 9.21
CA GLY A 148 -14.04 22.19 8.38
C GLY A 148 -15.27 22.51 9.22
N ASN A 149 -15.47 21.80 10.32
CA ASN A 149 -16.57 22.07 11.26
C ASN A 149 -16.44 23.46 11.90
N ALA A 150 -15.23 23.89 12.27
CA ALA A 150 -15.01 25.22 12.85
C ALA A 150 -15.28 26.34 11.84
N ILE A 151 -14.83 26.17 10.58
CA ILE A 151 -15.11 27.10 9.49
C ILE A 151 -16.62 27.18 9.24
N GLN A 152 -17.31 26.04 9.15
CA GLN A 152 -18.76 26.00 8.93
C GLN A 152 -19.54 26.70 10.05
N LYS A 153 -19.17 26.46 11.32
CA LYS A 153 -19.74 27.19 12.46
C LYS A 153 -19.46 28.68 12.39
N GLY A 154 -18.25 29.08 12.02
CA GLY A 154 -17.88 30.49 11.84
C GLY A 154 -18.72 31.20 10.77
N ILE A 155 -18.98 30.52 9.64
CA ILE A 155 -19.87 31.02 8.58
C ILE A 155 -21.30 31.21 9.11
N GLN A 156 -21.86 30.19 9.78
CA GLN A 156 -23.21 30.25 10.34
C GLN A 156 -23.38 31.40 11.35
N VAL A 157 -22.40 31.60 12.25
CA VAL A 157 -22.42 32.71 13.21
C VAL A 157 -22.35 34.07 12.51
N LYS A 158 -21.51 34.20 11.47
CA LYS A 158 -21.38 35.44 10.69
C LYS A 158 -22.68 35.76 9.94
N GLU A 159 -23.34 34.75 9.37
CA GLU A 159 -24.64 34.89 8.72
C GLU A 159 -25.75 35.28 9.71
N ALA A 160 -25.81 34.64 10.87
CA ALA A 160 -26.76 34.98 11.92
C ALA A 160 -26.59 36.43 12.41
N LYS A 161 -25.34 36.87 12.65
CA LYS A 161 -25.03 38.26 13.02
C LYS A 161 -25.46 39.26 11.94
N ARG A 162 -25.24 38.96 10.66
CA ARG A 162 -25.69 39.81 9.55
C ARG A 162 -27.21 39.94 9.49
N ARG A 163 -27.94 38.84 9.74
CA ARG A 163 -29.41 38.87 9.79
C ARG A 163 -29.92 39.72 10.95
N LEU A 164 -29.35 39.55 12.15
CA LEU A 164 -29.71 40.37 13.31
C LEU A 164 -29.45 41.86 13.07
N ALA A 165 -28.26 42.20 12.54
CA ALA A 165 -27.93 43.59 12.22
C ALA A 165 -28.86 44.20 11.15
N ALA A 166 -29.30 43.41 10.18
CA ALA A 166 -30.27 43.86 9.18
C ALA A 166 -31.65 44.15 9.82
N VAL A 167 -32.12 43.29 10.73
CA VAL A 167 -33.37 43.51 11.46
C VAL A 167 -33.28 44.75 12.37
N GLU A 168 -32.17 44.93 13.08
CA GLU A 168 -31.95 46.13 13.91
C GLU A 168 -31.90 47.41 13.08
N ALA A 169 -31.27 47.37 11.90
CA ALA A 169 -31.24 48.51 10.98
C ALA A 169 -32.63 48.85 10.42
N GLU A 170 -33.44 47.84 10.09
CA GLU A 170 -34.84 48.04 9.67
C GLU A 170 -35.70 48.63 10.79
N ALA A 171 -35.55 48.16 12.03
CA ALA A 171 -36.25 48.71 13.19
C ALA A 171 -35.88 50.18 13.46
N ALA A 172 -34.59 50.52 13.42
CA ALA A 172 -34.12 51.89 13.58
C ALA A 172 -34.61 52.82 12.45
N ALA A 173 -34.69 52.32 11.20
CA ALA A 173 -35.25 53.06 10.08
C ALA A 173 -36.78 53.32 10.22
N ALA A 174 -37.50 52.42 10.88
CA ALA A 174 -38.93 52.57 11.16
C ALA A 174 -39.19 53.64 12.24
N GLU A 175 -38.39 53.68 13.31
CA GLU A 175 -38.50 54.70 14.36
C GLU A 175 -38.19 56.12 13.84
N GLY A 176 -37.16 56.27 13.01
CA GLY A 176 -36.83 57.55 12.36
C GLY A 176 -37.93 58.11 11.44
N ARG A 177 -38.85 57.26 10.94
CA ARG A 177 -40.03 57.69 10.15
C ARG A 177 -41.18 58.20 11.03
N GLN A 178 -41.33 57.72 12.26
CA GLN A 178 -42.38 58.20 13.16
C GLN A 178 -42.04 59.58 13.74
N GLU A 179 -40.77 59.85 14.02
CA GLU A 179 -40.36 61.13 14.60
C GLU A 179 -40.43 62.30 13.60
N LYS A 180 -40.16 62.05 12.30
CA LYS A 180 -40.38 63.05 11.23
C LYS A 180 -41.86 63.37 10.98
N LYS A 181 -42.80 62.52 11.43
CA LYS A 181 -44.25 62.79 11.30
C LYS A 181 -44.79 63.64 12.46
N ARG A 182 -44.10 63.70 13.60
CA ARG A 182 -44.53 64.47 14.79
C ARG A 182 -44.04 65.93 14.85
N LYS A 183 -43.06 66.33 14.03
CA LYS A 183 -42.60 67.74 13.94
C LYS A 183 -43.37 68.62 12.94
N ARG A 184 -44.46 68.13 12.32
CA ARG A 184 -45.26 68.88 11.33
C ARG A 184 -46.56 69.49 11.85
N ASP A 185 -46.84 69.45 13.16
CA ASP A 185 -48.11 69.95 13.75
C ASP A 185 -47.96 71.10 14.77
N CYS A 186 -46.83 71.80 14.80
CA CYS A 186 -46.71 73.09 15.51
C CYS A 186 -46.16 74.17 14.56
N GLY A 187 -46.89 74.40 13.46
CA GLY A 187 -46.69 75.53 12.56
C GLY A 187 -47.65 76.66 12.94
N SER A 188 -47.13 77.64 13.67
CA SER A 188 -47.66 78.96 13.97
C SER A 188 -48.66 79.51 12.94
N SER A 189 -49.88 79.80 13.38
CA SER A 189 -50.83 80.66 12.66
C SER A 189 -50.36 82.10 12.73
N GLY A 190 -49.59 82.53 11.73
CA GLY A 190 -49.37 83.94 11.42
C GLY A 190 -50.67 84.55 10.89
N VAL A 191 -51.19 85.54 11.62
CA VAL A 191 -52.32 86.38 11.19
C VAL A 191 -51.76 87.42 10.21
N GLU A 192 -52.05 87.26 8.92
CA GLU A 192 -51.81 88.30 7.91
C GLU A 192 -52.89 89.37 8.01
N GLU A 193 -52.44 90.61 8.22
CA GLU A 193 -53.25 91.84 8.21
C GLU A 193 -53.19 92.45 6.79
N PRO A 194 -54.32 92.71 6.10
CA PRO A 194 -54.29 93.35 4.78
C PRO A 194 -54.25 94.89 4.89
N PRO A 195 -53.53 95.59 3.99
CA PRO A 195 -53.44 97.04 4.03
C PRO A 195 -54.63 97.70 3.33
N MET A 196 -55.38 98.54 4.07
CA MET A 196 -56.27 99.54 3.45
C MET A 196 -55.43 100.72 2.92
N LYS A 197 -55.45 100.89 1.60
CA LYS A 197 -55.02 102.11 0.91
C LYS A 197 -56.13 103.16 0.94
N ARG A 198 -55.71 104.42 1.03
CA ARG A 198 -56.53 105.63 0.84
C ARG A 198 -57.05 105.74 -0.58
#